data_AF-A0A958LAS5-F1
#
_entry.id   AF-A0A958LAS5-F1
#
_cell.length_a   1.000
_cell.length_b   1.000
_cell.length_c   1.000
_cell.angle_alpha   90.00
_cell.angle_beta   90.00
_cell.angle_gamma   90.00
#
_symmetry.space_group_name_H-M   'P 1'
#
loop_
_entity.id
_entity.type
_entity.pdbx_description
1 polymer ?
#
loop_
_entity_poly.entity_id
_entity_poly.type
_entity_poly.pdbx_seq_one_letter_code
_entity_poly.pdbx_strand_id
1 'polypeptide(L)'
;LINGIGIHLMGHSHPEVMAASISGALTDILVQGNLQPNEEYLKLNKKLVDIASRKSRLRHAWLTTSGSMANENALKMARQKNSPARKIIAMNAAFAGRTTMMAEITDNPAFKQGLPEYHEVLRIPFYDKNDPHSIEKSVALFKEHVDKNKNDICAFIFEPMQGEGGYNVAPREYFLPLFELCRENKIAIWADEVQTFCRTGEFFAFETLDLGDYID
;
A
#
# COMPACT_ATOMS: atom_id res chain seq x y z
N LEU A 1 -16.68 -12.49 11.84
CA LEU A 1 -15.71 -13.11 10.90
C LEU A 1 -15.00 -12.05 10.05
N ILE A 2 -15.68 -11.12 9.36
CA ILE A 2 -15.04 -10.11 8.48
C ILE A 2 -14.62 -8.79 9.15
N ASN A 3 -15.02 -8.57 10.41
CA ASN A 3 -14.61 -7.41 11.22
C ASN A 3 -14.86 -6.01 10.60
N GLY A 4 -15.97 -5.82 9.89
CA GLY A 4 -16.23 -4.59 9.14
C GLY A 4 -15.21 -4.35 8.04
N ILE A 5 -14.87 -5.41 7.29
CA ILE A 5 -13.83 -5.40 6.24
C ILE A 5 -12.45 -5.06 6.84
N GLY A 6 -12.14 -5.70 7.97
CA GLY A 6 -10.84 -5.58 8.65
C GLY A 6 -10.68 -4.41 9.64
N ILE A 7 -11.65 -3.48 9.71
CA ILE A 7 -11.52 -2.20 10.43
C ILE A 7 -11.67 -2.31 11.95
N HIS A 8 -12.63 -3.09 12.46
CA HIS A 8 -13.01 -3.05 13.88
C HIS A 8 -12.08 -3.89 14.78
N LEU A 9 -10.77 -3.62 14.76
CA LEU A 9 -9.74 -4.38 15.51
C LEU A 9 -10.07 -4.57 17.00
N MET A 10 -10.65 -3.57 17.65
CA MET A 10 -11.04 -3.60 19.07
C MET A 10 -12.48 -4.10 19.31
N GLY A 11 -13.16 -4.57 18.26
CA GLY A 11 -14.58 -4.93 18.29
C GLY A 11 -15.50 -3.73 18.12
N HIS A 12 -16.81 -4.01 18.07
CA HIS A 12 -17.84 -2.99 17.95
C HIS A 12 -18.00 -2.23 19.26
N SER A 13 -18.10 -0.90 19.18
CA SER A 13 -18.41 -0.03 20.31
C SER A 13 -17.45 -0.19 21.51
N HIS A 14 -16.15 -0.40 21.25
CA HIS A 14 -15.16 -0.46 22.32
C HIS A 14 -15.21 0.82 23.17
N PRO A 15 -15.34 0.74 24.51
CA PRO A 15 -15.58 1.91 25.37
C PRO A 15 -14.59 3.05 25.18
N GLU A 16 -13.30 2.73 25.06
CA GLU A 16 -12.25 3.73 24.84
C GLU A 16 -12.34 4.40 23.46
N VAL A 17 -12.73 3.66 22.42
CA VAL A 17 -12.90 4.21 21.07
C VAL A 17 -14.09 5.16 21.05
N MET A 18 -15.20 4.78 21.67
CA MET A 18 -16.38 5.64 21.79
C MET A 18 -16.06 6.93 22.56
N ALA A 19 -15.39 6.82 23.71
CA ALA A 19 -15.00 7.96 24.52
C ALA A 19 -14.09 8.93 23.73
N ALA A 20 -13.06 8.41 23.05
CA ALA A 20 -12.18 9.22 22.20
C ALA A 20 -12.94 9.89 21.04
N SER A 21 -13.87 9.17 20.41
CA SER A 21 -14.67 9.68 19.29
C SER A 21 -15.60 10.81 19.71
N ILE A 22 -16.27 10.67 20.87
CA ILE A 22 -17.14 11.71 21.43
C ILE A 22 -16.30 12.94 21.81
N SER A 23 -15.16 12.74 22.46
CA SER A 23 -14.24 13.86 22.80
C SER A 23 -13.76 14.59 21.54
N GLY A 24 -13.42 13.86 20.48
CA GLY A 24 -13.02 14.42 19.19
C GLY A 24 -14.15 15.18 18.48
N ALA A 25 -15.39 14.72 18.59
CA ALA A 25 -16.55 15.40 18.01
C ALA A 25 -16.92 16.71 18.73
N LEU A 26 -16.54 16.83 20.00
CA LEU A 26 -16.82 18.01 20.83
C LEU A 26 -15.69 19.04 20.84
N THR A 27 -14.53 18.73 20.27
CA THR A 27 -13.37 19.63 20.23
C THR A 27 -13.52 20.69 19.14
N ASP A 28 -12.90 21.85 19.34
CA ASP A 28 -12.92 22.93 18.36
C ASP A 28 -12.10 22.55 17.11
N ILE A 29 -12.80 22.24 16.03
CA ILE A 29 -12.23 21.80 14.75
C ILE A 29 -11.74 22.96 13.86
N LEU A 30 -11.78 24.22 14.32
CA LEU A 30 -11.35 25.39 13.54
C LEU A 30 -9.84 25.44 13.27
N VAL A 31 -9.06 24.58 13.94
CA VAL A 31 -7.64 24.34 13.66
C VAL A 31 -7.54 23.39 12.46
N GLN A 32 -7.67 23.96 11.25
CA GLN A 32 -7.91 23.21 10.01
C GLN A 32 -6.61 22.95 9.21
N GLY A 33 -6.29 21.66 9.05
CA GLY A 33 -5.37 21.17 8.01
C GLY A 33 -3.89 21.12 8.41
N ASN A 34 -3.03 20.87 7.43
CA ASN A 34 -1.58 20.72 7.61
C ASN A 34 -0.85 22.03 7.96
N LEU A 35 -1.52 23.18 7.84
CA LEU A 35 -0.95 24.50 8.16
C LEU A 35 -0.95 24.77 9.66
N GLN A 36 -1.93 24.23 10.39
CA GLN A 36 -2.01 24.33 11.84
C GLN A 36 -2.63 23.02 12.35
N PRO A 37 -1.83 21.97 12.60
CA PRO A 37 -2.34 20.72 13.13
C PRO A 37 -2.64 20.84 14.63
N ASN A 38 -3.61 20.07 15.11
CA ASN A 38 -3.84 19.88 16.54
C ASN A 38 -2.76 18.98 17.16
N GLU A 39 -2.65 18.99 18.48
CA GLU A 39 -1.64 18.23 19.21
C GLU A 39 -1.82 16.71 19.00
N GLU A 40 -3.06 16.25 18.88
CA GLU A 40 -3.40 14.84 18.64
C GLU A 40 -2.86 14.35 17.29
N TYR A 41 -2.92 15.19 16.23
CA TYR A 41 -2.32 14.85 14.93
C TYR A 41 -0.82 14.63 15.07
N LEU A 42 -0.12 15.48 15.80
CA LEU A 42 1.33 15.34 16.03
C LEU A 42 1.66 14.09 16.85
N LYS A 43 0.91 13.85 17.93
CA LYS A 43 1.06 12.65 18.79
C LYS A 43 0.84 11.36 18.00
N LEU A 44 -0.20 11.31 17.18
CA LEU A 44 -0.51 10.14 16.36
C LEU A 44 0.55 9.89 15.30
N ASN A 45 0.95 10.92 14.54
CA ASN A 45 2.01 10.79 13.53
C ASN A 45 3.32 10.33 14.16
N LYS A 46 3.73 10.91 15.30
CA LYS A 46 4.92 10.46 16.02
C LYS A 46 4.83 8.99 16.40
N LYS A 47 3.70 8.55 16.96
CA LYS A 47 3.51 7.14 17.34
C LYS A 47 3.56 6.20 16.14
N LEU A 48 2.97 6.59 15.02
CA LEU A 48 3.01 5.80 13.78
C LEU A 48 4.43 5.68 13.23
N VAL A 49 5.18 6.79 13.18
CA VAL A 49 6.58 6.79 12.75
C VAL A 49 7.46 5.97 13.69
N ASP A 50 7.28 6.08 15.01
CA ASP A 50 8.02 5.32 16.02
C ASP A 50 7.73 3.81 15.92
N ILE A 51 6.57 3.40 15.40
CA ILE A 51 6.25 2.00 15.11
C ILE A 51 6.90 1.59 13.80
N ALA A 52 6.60 2.30 12.70
CA ALA A 52 7.08 1.96 11.36
C ALA A 52 8.62 1.92 11.28
N SER A 53 9.30 2.84 11.96
CA SER A 53 10.77 2.96 11.92
C SER A 53 11.54 1.87 12.65
N ARG A 54 10.87 1.00 13.43
CA ARG A 54 11.53 -0.10 14.18
C ARG A 54 12.20 -1.11 13.26
N LYS A 55 11.57 -1.37 12.12
CA LYS A 55 11.94 -2.41 11.16
C LYS A 55 11.89 -1.93 9.72
N SER A 56 11.88 -0.62 9.50
CA SER A 56 11.90 -0.02 8.17
C SER A 56 12.63 1.32 8.15
N ARG A 57 12.76 1.88 6.94
CA ARG A 57 13.35 3.19 6.69
C ARG A 57 12.35 4.34 6.72
N LEU A 58 11.07 4.07 7.03
CA LEU A 58 10.02 5.07 7.09
C LEU A 58 10.25 6.04 8.27
N ARG A 59 10.26 7.35 7.97
CA ARG A 59 10.52 8.43 8.96
C ARG A 59 9.48 9.54 8.96
N HIS A 60 8.52 9.46 8.04
CA HIS A 60 7.46 10.45 7.88
C HIS A 60 6.12 9.73 7.79
N ALA A 61 5.07 10.40 8.26
CA ALA A 61 3.71 9.94 8.15
C ALA A 61 2.82 11.11 7.69
N TRP A 62 1.81 10.78 6.93
CA TRP A 62 0.78 11.72 6.50
C TRP A 62 -0.58 11.05 6.62
N LEU A 63 -1.48 11.65 7.39
CA LEU A 63 -2.79 11.07 7.65
C LEU A 63 -3.79 11.43 6.54
N THR A 64 -4.59 10.45 6.15
CA THR A 64 -5.73 10.60 5.25
C THR A 64 -6.97 9.97 5.88
N THR A 65 -8.16 10.21 5.33
CA THR A 65 -9.41 9.63 5.85
C THR A 65 -9.81 8.32 5.16
N SER A 66 -9.07 7.86 4.15
CA SER A 66 -9.35 6.60 3.45
C SER A 66 -8.09 5.97 2.84
N GLY A 67 -8.13 4.65 2.67
CA GLY A 67 -7.06 3.90 1.97
C GLY A 67 -6.83 4.42 0.55
N SER A 68 -7.90 4.70 -0.21
CA SER A 68 -7.75 5.28 -1.56
C SER A 68 -7.02 6.62 -1.54
N MET A 69 -7.29 7.52 -0.58
CA MET A 69 -6.53 8.77 -0.50
C MET A 69 -5.08 8.56 -0.05
N ALA A 70 -4.81 7.59 0.81
CA ALA A 70 -3.43 7.23 1.15
C ALA A 70 -2.68 6.78 -0.11
N ASN A 71 -3.30 5.92 -0.90
CA ASN A 71 -2.75 5.35 -2.12
C ASN A 71 -2.57 6.38 -3.25
N GLU A 72 -3.52 7.32 -3.43
CA GLU A 72 -3.37 8.45 -4.36
C GLU A 72 -2.18 9.36 -3.96
N ASN A 73 -1.98 9.60 -2.66
CA ASN A 73 -0.83 10.37 -2.18
C ASN A 73 0.48 9.60 -2.35
N ALA A 74 0.50 8.29 -2.09
CA ALA A 74 1.66 7.43 -2.34
C ALA A 74 2.07 7.46 -3.82
N LEU A 75 1.11 7.31 -4.74
CA LEU A 75 1.34 7.42 -6.16
C LEU A 75 1.90 8.79 -6.56
N LYS A 76 1.31 9.87 -6.03
CA LYS A 76 1.81 11.24 -6.28
C LYS A 76 3.28 11.39 -5.82
N MET A 77 3.62 10.90 -4.63
CA MET A 77 4.98 10.97 -4.10
C MET A 77 5.95 10.15 -4.95
N ALA A 78 5.56 8.93 -5.36
CA ALA A 78 6.38 8.08 -6.23
C ALA A 78 6.64 8.75 -7.60
N ARG A 79 5.62 9.35 -8.22
CA ARG A 79 5.77 10.10 -9.48
C ARG A 79 6.66 11.33 -9.35
N GLN A 80 6.55 12.06 -8.24
CA GLN A 80 7.40 13.22 -7.97
C GLN A 80 8.86 12.81 -7.77
N LYS A 81 9.11 11.72 -7.02
CA LYS A 81 10.45 11.16 -6.78
C LYS A 81 11.10 10.66 -8.08
N ASN A 82 10.32 10.00 -8.93
CA ASN A 82 10.80 9.31 -10.14
C ASN A 82 10.40 10.00 -11.46
N SER A 83 10.20 11.32 -11.42
CA SER A 83 9.80 12.09 -12.60
C SER A 83 10.76 11.90 -13.79
N PRO A 84 10.28 11.75 -15.04
CA PRO A 84 8.89 11.87 -15.48
C PRO A 84 8.11 10.54 -15.55
N ALA A 85 8.58 9.47 -14.88
CA ALA A 85 7.98 8.15 -14.98
C ALA A 85 6.50 8.13 -14.57
N ARG A 86 5.68 7.44 -15.35
CA ARG A 86 4.21 7.42 -15.17
C ARG A 86 3.67 6.08 -14.74
N LYS A 87 4.28 5.01 -15.23
CA LYS A 87 3.77 3.64 -15.10
C LYS A 87 4.04 3.06 -13.72
N ILE A 88 3.20 2.11 -13.35
CA ILE A 88 3.23 1.42 -12.07
C ILE A 88 3.18 -0.07 -12.37
N ILE A 89 4.04 -0.87 -11.73
CA ILE A 89 3.85 -2.32 -11.73
C ILE A 89 2.94 -2.67 -10.54
N ALA A 90 1.90 -3.44 -10.80
CA ALA A 90 1.00 -3.99 -9.79
C ALA A 90 0.81 -5.49 -10.02
N MET A 91 0.43 -6.21 -8.98
CA MET A 91 0.19 -7.66 -9.08
C MET A 91 -1.23 -7.94 -9.63
N ASN A 92 -1.40 -9.13 -10.23
CA ASN A 92 -2.74 -9.67 -10.49
C ASN A 92 -3.51 -9.83 -9.16
N ALA A 93 -4.83 -9.72 -9.21
CA ALA A 93 -5.74 -9.74 -8.05
C ALA A 93 -5.52 -8.61 -7.02
N ALA A 94 -4.72 -7.59 -7.33
CA ALA A 94 -4.47 -6.47 -6.42
C ALA A 94 -5.73 -5.62 -6.15
N PHE A 95 -5.80 -4.99 -4.98
CA PHE A 95 -6.81 -4.01 -4.65
C PHE A 95 -6.19 -2.78 -3.98
N ALA A 96 -6.35 -1.60 -4.60
CA ALA A 96 -5.82 -0.32 -4.10
C ALA A 96 -6.91 0.74 -3.86
N GLY A 97 -8.17 0.42 -4.17
CA GLY A 97 -9.30 1.32 -3.99
C GLY A 97 -10.12 1.58 -5.25
N ARG A 98 -10.96 2.61 -5.21
CA ARG A 98 -12.01 2.85 -6.24
C ARG A 98 -12.03 4.26 -6.82
N THR A 99 -11.07 5.11 -6.44
CA THR A 99 -10.83 6.37 -7.18
C THR A 99 -10.24 6.05 -8.56
N THR A 100 -10.24 7.02 -9.47
CA THR A 100 -9.90 6.82 -10.88
C THR A 100 -8.63 5.99 -11.13
N MET A 101 -7.47 6.40 -10.61
CA MET A 101 -6.24 5.61 -10.80
C MET A 101 -6.18 4.36 -9.92
N MET A 102 -6.77 4.41 -8.72
CA MET A 102 -6.80 3.24 -7.83
C MET A 102 -7.69 2.11 -8.37
N ALA A 103 -8.73 2.44 -9.13
CA ALA A 103 -9.56 1.49 -9.85
C ALA A 103 -8.80 0.85 -11.02
N GLU A 104 -7.83 1.54 -11.62
CA GLU A 104 -6.93 0.93 -12.63
C GLU A 104 -5.90 0.00 -11.98
N ILE A 105 -5.36 0.37 -10.80
CA ILE A 105 -4.45 -0.48 -9.99
C ILE A 105 -5.21 -1.67 -9.39
N THR A 106 -6.50 -1.55 -9.14
CA THR A 106 -7.33 -2.67 -8.69
C THR A 106 -7.63 -3.62 -9.85
N ASP A 107 -7.31 -4.90 -9.68
CA ASP A 107 -7.52 -5.94 -10.69
C ASP A 107 -8.92 -6.55 -10.59
N ASN A 108 -9.94 -5.70 -10.74
CA ASN A 108 -11.32 -6.13 -10.81
C ASN A 108 -12.06 -5.31 -11.89
N PRO A 109 -12.43 -5.94 -13.03
CA PRO A 109 -13.11 -5.24 -14.13
C PRO A 109 -14.39 -4.52 -13.71
N ALA A 110 -15.11 -5.01 -12.69
CA ALA A 110 -16.35 -4.39 -12.23
C ALA A 110 -16.14 -2.97 -11.65
N PHE A 111 -14.94 -2.67 -11.12
CA PHE A 111 -14.66 -1.35 -10.54
C PHE A 111 -14.20 -0.30 -11.55
N LYS A 112 -13.96 -0.69 -12.81
CA LYS A 112 -13.54 0.22 -13.89
C LYS A 112 -14.48 0.25 -15.09
N GLN A 113 -15.65 -0.38 -14.97
CA GLN A 113 -16.66 -0.35 -16.03
C GLN A 113 -17.10 1.10 -16.33
N GLY A 114 -16.92 1.52 -17.57
CA GLY A 114 -17.29 2.87 -18.02
C GLY A 114 -16.32 3.98 -17.64
N LEU A 115 -15.18 3.66 -16.99
CA LEU A 115 -14.09 4.60 -16.76
C LEU A 115 -13.11 4.62 -17.95
N PRO A 116 -12.39 5.73 -18.17
CA PRO A 116 -11.28 5.75 -19.11
C PRO A 116 -10.17 4.77 -18.71
N GLU A 117 -9.50 4.18 -19.70
CA GLU A 117 -8.26 3.42 -19.49
C GLU A 117 -7.06 4.36 -19.64
N TYR A 118 -6.23 4.46 -18.60
CA TYR A 118 -5.02 5.30 -18.62
C TYR A 118 -3.81 4.51 -19.17
N HIS A 119 -3.86 3.18 -19.14
CA HIS A 119 -2.80 2.27 -19.59
C HIS A 119 -1.45 2.51 -18.89
N GLU A 120 -1.51 2.89 -17.61
CA GLU A 120 -0.34 3.19 -16.79
C GLU A 120 0.01 2.03 -15.84
N VAL A 121 -0.89 1.05 -15.68
CA VAL A 121 -0.65 -0.11 -14.81
C VAL A 121 -0.18 -1.32 -15.61
N LEU A 122 1.04 -1.78 -15.30
CA LEU A 122 1.65 -3.00 -15.80
C LEU A 122 1.41 -4.13 -14.80
N ARG A 123 1.04 -5.32 -15.29
CA ARG A 123 0.66 -6.45 -14.43
C ARG A 123 1.71 -7.55 -14.41
N ILE A 124 1.94 -8.12 -13.22
CA ILE A 124 2.68 -9.36 -13.01
C ILE A 124 1.84 -10.36 -12.20
N PRO A 125 1.99 -11.68 -12.39
CA PRO A 125 1.31 -12.68 -11.58
C PRO A 125 1.68 -12.55 -10.10
N PHE A 126 0.69 -12.71 -9.21
CA PHE A 126 0.92 -12.97 -7.79
C PHE A 126 1.50 -14.40 -7.61
N TYR A 127 2.09 -14.68 -6.45
CA TYR A 127 2.65 -15.98 -6.12
C TYR A 127 1.60 -17.11 -6.17
N ASP A 128 1.92 -18.20 -6.88
CA ASP A 128 1.17 -19.44 -6.87
C ASP A 128 2.01 -20.55 -6.23
N LYS A 129 1.59 -20.97 -5.03
CA LYS A 129 2.26 -22.03 -4.26
C LYS A 129 2.28 -23.39 -4.96
N ASN A 130 1.41 -23.60 -5.96
CA ASN A 130 1.33 -24.86 -6.70
C ASN A 130 2.18 -24.86 -7.97
N ASP A 131 2.76 -23.71 -8.35
CA ASP A 131 3.61 -23.58 -9.52
C ASP A 131 5.07 -23.37 -9.10
N PRO A 132 5.94 -24.38 -9.31
CA PRO A 132 7.35 -24.27 -8.94
C PRO A 132 8.10 -23.19 -9.72
N HIS A 133 7.54 -22.68 -10.82
CA HIS A 133 8.13 -21.59 -11.62
C HIS A 133 7.48 -20.22 -11.35
N SER A 134 6.66 -20.10 -10.29
CA SER A 134 5.88 -18.88 -10.02
C SER A 134 6.78 -17.65 -9.85
N ILE A 135 7.88 -17.79 -9.11
CA ILE A 135 8.84 -16.69 -8.88
C ILE A 135 9.50 -16.28 -10.20
N GLU A 136 10.00 -17.26 -10.97
CA GLU A 136 10.68 -17.03 -12.24
C GLU A 136 9.78 -16.33 -13.25
N LYS A 137 8.50 -16.72 -13.32
CA LYS A 137 7.51 -16.10 -14.22
C LYS A 137 7.27 -14.63 -13.88
N SER A 138 7.06 -14.30 -12.60
CA SER A 138 6.84 -12.91 -12.18
C SER A 138 8.09 -12.06 -12.37
N VAL A 139 9.28 -12.59 -12.07
CA VAL A 139 10.57 -11.92 -12.29
C VAL A 139 10.85 -11.69 -13.78
N ALA A 140 10.61 -12.69 -14.63
CA ALA A 140 10.82 -12.57 -16.07
C ALA A 140 9.92 -11.50 -16.68
N LEU A 141 8.64 -11.49 -16.32
CA LEU A 141 7.70 -10.47 -16.81
C LEU A 141 8.00 -9.08 -16.23
N PHE A 142 8.45 -8.98 -14.98
CA PHE A 142 8.91 -7.71 -14.41
C PHE A 142 10.08 -7.15 -15.24
N LYS A 143 11.08 -7.96 -15.55
CA LYS A 143 12.22 -7.56 -16.41
C LYS A 143 11.76 -7.10 -17.79
N GLU A 144 10.85 -7.84 -18.41
CA GLU A 144 10.27 -7.47 -19.70
C GLU A 144 9.57 -6.10 -19.63
N HIS A 145 8.80 -5.84 -18.57
CA HIS A 145 8.18 -4.54 -18.34
C HIS A 145 9.21 -3.42 -18.20
N VAL A 146 10.26 -3.63 -17.41
CA VAL A 146 11.37 -2.68 -17.27
C VAL A 146 12.05 -2.39 -18.61
N ASP A 147 12.35 -3.43 -19.38
CA ASP A 147 13.03 -3.31 -20.68
C ASP A 147 12.18 -2.57 -21.72
N LYS A 148 10.86 -2.80 -21.72
CA LYS A 148 9.91 -2.13 -22.64
C LYS A 148 9.58 -0.70 -22.22
N ASN A 149 9.71 -0.36 -20.94
CA ASN A 149 9.29 0.93 -20.37
C ASN A 149 10.45 1.63 -19.65
N LYS A 150 11.65 1.62 -20.25
CA LYS A 150 12.87 2.18 -19.66
C LYS A 150 12.64 3.61 -19.15
N ASN A 151 12.92 3.82 -17.88
CA ASN A 151 12.75 5.11 -17.17
C ASN A 151 11.29 5.64 -17.12
N ASP A 152 10.27 4.83 -17.46
CA ASP A 152 8.85 5.23 -17.38
C ASP A 152 8.08 4.48 -16.28
N ILE A 153 8.76 3.74 -15.39
CA ILE A 153 8.14 3.05 -14.24
C ILE A 153 8.51 3.77 -12.95
N CYS A 154 7.52 4.30 -12.24
CA CYS A 154 7.72 5.09 -11.02
C CYS A 154 7.63 4.25 -9.74
N ALA A 155 6.80 3.21 -9.71
CA ALA A 155 6.59 2.41 -8.51
C ALA A 155 6.22 0.96 -8.82
N PHE A 156 6.50 0.11 -7.86
CA PHE A 156 5.93 -1.22 -7.71
C PHE A 156 5.03 -1.21 -6.47
N ILE A 157 3.72 -1.37 -6.67
CA ILE A 157 2.75 -1.53 -5.58
C ILE A 157 2.48 -3.00 -5.33
N PHE A 158 2.48 -3.39 -4.06
CA PHE A 158 2.06 -4.72 -3.63
C PHE A 158 1.33 -4.68 -2.29
N GLU A 159 0.41 -5.61 -2.08
CA GLU A 159 -0.11 -5.95 -0.77
C GLU A 159 0.76 -7.08 -0.19
N PRO A 160 1.32 -6.98 1.04
CA PRO A 160 2.08 -8.07 1.65
C PRO A 160 1.28 -9.38 1.76
N MET A 161 -0.04 -9.24 1.93
CA MET A 161 -1.04 -10.29 1.79
C MET A 161 -2.26 -9.66 1.10
N GLN A 162 -2.71 -10.23 0.00
CA GLN A 162 -3.83 -9.66 -0.75
C GLN A 162 -5.14 -9.85 -0.01
N GLY A 163 -5.90 -8.79 0.18
CA GLY A 163 -7.20 -8.85 0.85
C GLY A 163 -8.31 -9.30 -0.09
N GLU A 164 -8.84 -8.33 -0.84
CA GLU A 164 -9.95 -8.50 -1.77
C GLU A 164 -9.62 -9.46 -2.93
N GLY A 165 -8.33 -9.66 -3.23
CA GLY A 165 -7.84 -10.63 -4.21
C GLY A 165 -8.04 -12.10 -3.82
N GLY A 166 -8.45 -12.38 -2.58
CA GLY A 166 -8.77 -13.73 -2.11
C GLY A 166 -7.92 -14.22 -0.94
N TYR A 167 -7.38 -13.33 -0.09
CA TYR A 167 -6.51 -13.71 1.02
C TYR A 167 -5.25 -14.46 0.56
N ASN A 168 -4.68 -14.05 -0.58
CA ASN A 168 -3.51 -14.68 -1.17
C ASN A 168 -2.25 -14.29 -0.39
N VAL A 169 -1.39 -15.28 -0.12
CA VAL A 169 -0.13 -15.11 0.61
C VAL A 169 1.04 -15.49 -0.28
N ALA A 170 2.15 -14.78 -0.11
CA ALA A 170 3.42 -15.11 -0.75
C ALA A 170 4.54 -15.18 0.30
N PRO A 171 5.51 -16.09 0.12
CA PRO A 171 6.66 -16.15 0.99
C PRO A 171 7.59 -14.94 0.71
N ARG A 172 8.45 -14.60 1.68
CA ARG A 172 9.44 -13.52 1.55
C ARG A 172 10.27 -13.68 0.27
N GLU A 173 10.66 -14.91 -0.04
CA GLU A 173 11.48 -15.32 -1.17
C GLU A 173 10.88 -14.95 -2.53
N TYR A 174 9.55 -14.79 -2.62
CA TYR A 174 8.90 -14.31 -3.83
C TYR A 174 9.13 -12.80 -4.04
N PHE A 175 9.13 -12.00 -2.97
CA PHE A 175 9.26 -10.54 -3.05
C PHE A 175 10.70 -10.08 -3.26
N LEU A 176 11.68 -10.73 -2.63
CA LEU A 176 13.09 -10.33 -2.69
C LEU A 176 13.63 -10.05 -4.10
N PRO A 177 13.52 -10.97 -5.09
CA PRO A 177 14.05 -10.70 -6.42
C PRO A 177 13.31 -9.56 -7.13
N LEU A 178 12.02 -9.32 -6.84
CA LEU A 178 11.26 -8.20 -7.39
C LEU A 178 11.74 -6.88 -6.80
N PHE A 179 12.06 -6.85 -5.51
CA PHE A 179 12.58 -5.67 -4.83
C PHE A 179 14.02 -5.34 -5.25
N GLU A 180 14.87 -6.34 -5.48
CA GLU A 180 16.19 -6.09 -6.06
C GLU A 180 16.08 -5.46 -7.45
N LEU A 181 15.16 -5.96 -8.30
CA LEU A 181 14.87 -5.31 -9.59
C LEU A 181 14.39 -3.87 -9.42
N CYS A 182 13.56 -3.59 -8.41
CA CYS A 182 13.14 -2.22 -8.12
C CYS A 182 14.33 -1.33 -7.75
N ARG A 183 15.23 -1.80 -6.87
CA ARG A 183 16.43 -1.05 -6.44
C ARG A 183 17.38 -0.78 -7.60
N GLU A 184 17.67 -1.79 -8.42
CA GLU A 184 18.53 -1.68 -9.60
C GLU A 184 18.00 -0.63 -10.60
N ASN A 185 16.67 -0.54 -10.73
CA ASN A 185 16.01 0.34 -11.69
C ASN A 185 15.44 1.63 -11.08
N LYS A 186 15.74 1.91 -9.80
CA LYS A 186 15.26 3.09 -9.06
C LYS A 186 13.73 3.22 -9.03
N ILE A 187 13.02 2.09 -9.03
CA ILE A 187 11.56 2.02 -8.89
C ILE A 187 11.22 2.02 -7.40
N ALA A 188 10.28 2.87 -6.97
CA ALA A 188 9.87 2.92 -5.57
C ALA A 188 9.09 1.66 -5.17
N ILE A 189 9.35 1.11 -3.97
CA ILE A 189 8.64 -0.05 -3.45
C ILE A 189 7.55 0.42 -2.48
N TRP A 190 6.30 0.32 -2.92
CA TRP A 190 5.13 0.79 -2.20
C TRP A 190 4.35 -0.40 -1.63
N ALA A 191 4.40 -0.58 -0.31
CA ALA A 191 3.58 -1.56 0.40
C ALA A 191 2.19 -0.98 0.72
N ASP A 192 1.14 -1.55 0.17
CA ASP A 192 -0.24 -1.29 0.58
C ASP A 192 -0.58 -2.17 1.79
N GLU A 193 -0.53 -1.56 2.98
CA GLU A 193 -0.81 -2.20 4.26
C GLU A 193 -2.20 -1.85 4.82
N VAL A 194 -3.12 -1.33 3.99
CA VAL A 194 -4.44 -0.86 4.44
C VAL A 194 -5.20 -1.95 5.20
N GLN A 195 -5.13 -3.21 4.74
CA GLN A 195 -5.82 -4.32 5.38
C GLN A 195 -4.92 -5.17 6.29
N THR A 196 -3.61 -5.17 6.06
CA THR A 196 -2.66 -6.00 6.82
C THR A 196 -2.20 -5.35 8.12
N PHE A 197 -2.37 -4.03 8.29
CA PHE A 197 -1.99 -3.33 9.51
C PHE A 197 -2.65 -3.92 10.77
N CYS A 198 -1.83 -4.30 11.76
CA CYS A 198 -2.23 -4.98 13.00
C CYS A 198 -2.98 -6.31 12.80
N ARG A 199 -2.83 -6.97 11.65
CA ARG A 199 -3.57 -8.21 11.32
C ARG A 199 -2.70 -9.45 11.25
N THR A 200 -1.39 -9.31 11.06
CA THR A 200 -0.45 -10.41 10.76
C THR A 200 0.49 -10.75 11.92
N GLY A 201 0.15 -10.34 13.15
CA GLY A 201 0.95 -10.56 14.35
C GLY A 201 1.84 -9.37 14.73
N GLU A 202 2.25 -8.59 13.74
CA GLU A 202 2.97 -7.32 13.91
C GLU A 202 2.09 -6.12 13.53
N PHE A 203 2.58 -4.89 13.73
CA PHE A 203 1.90 -3.69 13.27
C PHE A 203 1.85 -3.62 11.74
N PHE A 204 2.97 -3.86 11.06
CA PHE A 204 3.02 -3.94 9.61
C PHE A 204 3.44 -5.35 9.17
N ALA A 205 2.81 -5.90 8.13
CA ALA A 205 3.12 -7.22 7.60
C ALA A 205 4.50 -7.31 6.93
N PHE A 206 5.07 -6.21 6.45
CA PHE A 206 6.46 -6.19 6.02
C PHE A 206 7.43 -6.54 7.17
N GLU A 207 7.03 -6.35 8.43
CA GLU A 207 7.84 -6.76 9.59
C GLU A 207 7.84 -8.28 9.73
N THR A 208 6.65 -8.90 9.63
CA THR A 208 6.48 -10.35 9.61
C THR A 208 7.28 -11.01 8.50
N LEU A 209 7.37 -10.35 7.33
CA LEU A 209 8.10 -10.85 6.16
C LEU A 209 9.57 -10.43 6.14
N ASP A 210 10.07 -9.65 7.11
CA ASP A 210 11.43 -9.10 7.12
C ASP A 210 11.79 -8.39 5.79
N LEU A 211 10.92 -7.47 5.38
CA LEU A 211 10.99 -6.71 4.13
C LEU A 211 11.11 -5.20 4.33
N GLY A 212 11.03 -4.70 5.56
CA GLY A 212 10.90 -3.25 5.81
C GLY A 212 12.09 -2.38 5.36
N ASP A 213 13.29 -2.95 5.18
CA ASP A 213 14.45 -2.23 4.65
C ASP A 213 14.32 -1.85 3.16
N TYR A 214 13.39 -2.51 2.45
CA TYR A 214 13.11 -2.28 1.03
C TYR A 214 12.03 -1.23 0.79
N ILE A 215 11.15 -0.99 1.76
CA ILE A 215 9.95 -0.16 1.57
C ILE A 215 10.33 1.33 1.49
N ASP A 216 9.73 2.04 0.54
CA ASP A 216 9.88 3.48 0.31
C ASP A 216 8.71 4.31 0.83
#